data_AF-X1M7X8-F1
#
_entry.id   AF-X1M7X8-F1
#
_cell.length_a   1.000
_cell.length_b   1.000
_cell.length_c   1.000
_cell.angle_alpha   90.00
_cell.angle_beta   90.00
_cell.angle_gamma   90.00
#
_symmetry.space_group_name_H-M   'P 1'
#
loop_
_entity.id
_entity.type
_entity.pdbx_description
1 polymer ?
#
loop_
_entity_poly.entity_id
_entity_poly.type
_entity_poly.pdbx_seq_one_letter_code
_entity_poly.pdbx_strand_id
1 'polypeptide(L)'
;MIMKSIKKSKFEKNLRSGKFAVTCEIGPPKGAEVEEIKEAAEYLKDVADGINVTDLQSSVMRLGSLATCRLLKEWGLDPIFQVTCRDRNRLALQSDLLSAYVMGCITIFFTISPF
;
A
#
# COMPACT_ATOMS: atom_id res chain seq x y z
N MET A 1 -10.11 -23.03 9.92
CA MET A 1 -9.43 -21.73 9.81
C MET A 1 -10.52 -20.68 9.62
N ILE A 2 -10.85 -19.88 10.64
CA ILE A 2 -11.97 -18.93 10.57
C ILE A 2 -11.47 -17.67 9.86
N MET A 3 -11.79 -17.52 8.58
CA MET A 3 -11.59 -16.26 7.87
C MET A 3 -12.60 -15.24 8.42
N LYS A 4 -12.14 -14.32 9.28
CA LYS A 4 -12.96 -13.14 9.63
C LYS A 4 -13.26 -12.39 8.34
N SER A 5 -14.53 -12.02 8.13
CA SER A 5 -14.91 -11.16 7.01
C SER A 5 -14.15 -9.84 7.10
N ILE A 6 -13.22 -9.60 6.17
CA ILE A 6 -12.47 -8.35 6.13
C ILE A 6 -13.37 -7.28 5.51
N LYS A 7 -13.45 -6.13 6.19
CA LYS A 7 -14.15 -4.94 5.72
C LYS A 7 -13.48 -4.46 4.42
N LYS A 8 -14.27 -4.36 3.34
CA LYS A 8 -13.83 -3.79 2.05
C LYS A 8 -13.27 -2.37 2.23
N SER A 9 -12.21 -2.05 1.49
CA SER A 9 -11.61 -0.71 1.46
C SER A 9 -12.57 0.33 0.86
N LYS A 10 -12.39 1.60 1.23
CA LYS A 10 -13.04 2.77 0.62
C LYS A 10 -12.82 2.76 -0.88
N PHE A 11 -11.60 2.52 -1.32
CA PHE A 11 -11.23 2.39 -2.73
C PHE A 11 -12.08 1.33 -3.47
N GLU A 12 -12.14 0.09 -2.96
CA GLU A 12 -12.92 -0.98 -3.59
C GLU A 12 -14.40 -0.62 -3.67
N LYS A 13 -14.96 -0.02 -2.61
CA LYS A 13 -16.37 0.39 -2.57
C LYS A 13 -16.68 1.46 -3.61
N ASN A 14 -15.84 2.47 -3.73
CA ASN A 14 -16.05 3.57 -4.67
C ASN A 14 -15.98 3.08 -6.12
N LEU A 15 -14.96 2.28 -6.46
CA LEU A 15 -14.86 1.64 -7.78
C LEU A 15 -16.09 0.81 -8.13
N ARG A 16 -16.54 -0.06 -7.21
CA ARG A 16 -17.73 -0.91 -7.44
C ARG A 16 -19.03 -0.11 -7.56
N SER A 17 -19.12 1.05 -6.92
CA SER A 17 -20.30 1.91 -7.00
C SER A 17 -20.39 2.74 -8.28
N GLY A 18 -19.39 2.67 -9.16
CA GLY A 18 -19.31 3.50 -10.36
C GLY A 18 -18.97 4.96 -10.10
N LYS A 19 -18.58 5.31 -8.87
CA LYS A 19 -18.07 6.65 -8.54
C LYS A 19 -16.68 6.82 -9.15
N PHE A 20 -16.37 8.04 -9.57
CA PHE A 20 -15.01 8.39 -9.96
C PHE A 20 -14.09 8.27 -8.73
N ALA A 21 -13.11 7.37 -8.79
CA ALA A 21 -12.18 7.11 -7.70
C ALA A 21 -10.89 7.92 -7.90
N VAL A 22 -10.48 8.64 -6.86
CA VAL A 22 -9.22 9.39 -6.85
C VAL A 22 -8.17 8.58 -6.08
N THR A 23 -6.99 8.44 -6.66
CA THR A 23 -5.83 7.84 -5.98
C THR A 23 -4.67 8.82 -5.98
N CYS A 24 -3.80 8.68 -5.01
CA CYS A 24 -2.53 9.40 -4.95
C CYS A 24 -1.40 8.42 -4.66
N GLU A 25 -0.17 8.91 -4.74
CA GLU A 25 1.03 8.11 -4.56
C GLU A 25 1.90 8.68 -3.43
N ILE A 26 2.43 7.79 -2.58
CA ILE A 26 3.45 8.10 -1.59
C ILE A 26 4.66 7.20 -1.85
N GLY A 27 5.84 7.81 -1.95
CA GLY A 27 7.11 7.10 -1.97
C GLY A 27 7.68 6.96 -0.56
N PRO A 28 8.03 5.74 -0.11
CA PRO A 28 8.70 5.58 1.18
C PRO A 28 10.07 6.30 1.24
N PRO A 29 10.51 6.76 2.43
CA PRO A 29 11.74 7.52 2.60
C PRO A 29 13.00 6.64 2.51
N LYS A 30 14.16 7.30 2.36
CA LYS A 30 15.47 6.66 2.55
C LYS A 30 15.80 6.62 4.04
N GLY A 31 15.40 5.54 4.72
CA GLY A 31 15.64 5.39 6.15
C GLY A 31 14.40 4.90 6.90
N ALA A 32 14.39 5.10 8.21
CA ALA A 32 13.34 4.63 9.11
C ALA A 32 12.51 5.76 9.74
N GLU A 33 12.87 7.03 9.50
CA GLU A 33 12.06 8.20 9.91
C GLU A 33 10.77 8.24 9.07
N VAL A 34 9.64 8.52 9.70
CA VAL A 34 8.30 8.36 9.09
C VAL A 34 7.46 9.64 9.12
N GLU A 35 8.03 10.73 9.60
CA GLU A 35 7.40 12.05 9.75
C GLU A 35 6.85 12.55 8.41
N GLU A 36 7.65 12.48 7.35
CA GLU A 36 7.22 12.86 5.99
C GLU A 36 6.03 12.03 5.50
N ILE A 37 5.99 10.73 5.82
CA ILE A 37 4.87 9.85 5.47
C ILE A 37 3.62 10.29 6.23
N LYS A 38 3.77 10.61 7.52
CA LYS A 38 2.67 11.03 8.37
C LYS A 38 2.06 12.36 7.91
N GLU A 39 2.90 13.35 7.63
CA GLU A 39 2.46 14.63 7.08
C GLU A 39 1.69 14.42 5.77
N ALA A 40 2.25 13.66 4.83
CA ALA A 40 1.57 13.33 3.58
C ALA A 40 0.22 12.62 3.82
N ALA A 41 0.17 11.67 4.76
CA ALA A 41 -1.05 10.95 5.10
C ALA A 41 -2.15 11.87 5.66
N GLU A 42 -1.79 12.87 6.47
CA GLU A 42 -2.73 13.86 7.00
C GLU A 42 -3.34 14.71 5.87
N TYR A 43 -2.55 15.15 4.91
CA TYR A 43 -3.05 15.89 3.74
C TYR A 43 -3.96 15.05 2.83
N LEU A 44 -3.67 13.75 2.68
CA LEU A 44 -4.31 12.90 1.69
C LEU A 44 -5.58 12.20 2.20
N LYS A 45 -5.79 12.16 3.51
CA LYS A 45 -6.88 11.42 4.19
C LYS A 45 -8.27 11.72 3.63
N ASP A 46 -8.55 12.98 3.34
CA ASP A 46 -9.86 13.44 2.86
C ASP A 46 -9.93 13.65 1.35
N VAL A 47 -8.80 13.48 0.64
CA VAL A 47 -8.69 13.74 -0.80
C VAL A 47 -8.67 12.45 -1.62
N ALA A 48 -8.02 11.41 -1.11
CA ALA A 48 -7.85 10.15 -1.84
C ALA A 48 -8.80 9.05 -1.36
N ASP A 49 -9.22 8.21 -2.31
CA ASP A 49 -9.96 6.98 -2.03
C ASP A 49 -9.03 5.79 -1.76
N GLY A 50 -7.81 5.84 -2.30
CA GLY A 50 -6.74 4.89 -2.06
C GLY A 50 -5.36 5.52 -2.24
N ILE A 51 -4.39 5.06 -1.47
CA ILE A 51 -3.01 5.58 -1.47
C ILE A 51 -2.07 4.51 -2.04
N ASN A 52 -1.58 4.70 -3.27
CA ASN A 52 -0.51 3.86 -3.81
C ASN A 52 0.78 4.09 -3.04
N VAL A 53 1.37 3.02 -2.51
CA VAL A 53 2.65 3.08 -1.82
C VAL A 53 3.69 2.41 -2.70
N THR A 54 4.60 3.19 -3.28
CA THR A 54 5.58 2.65 -4.23
C THR A 54 6.59 1.74 -3.54
N ASP A 55 7.04 0.72 -4.26
CA ASP A 55 8.00 -0.26 -3.76
C ASP A 55 9.34 -0.09 -4.46
N LEU A 56 10.36 0.32 -3.68
CA LEU A 56 11.75 0.46 -4.10
C LEU A 56 11.94 1.21 -5.44
N GLN A 57 11.23 2.32 -5.60
CA GLN A 57 11.20 3.10 -6.84
C GLN A 57 12.61 3.40 -7.37
N SER A 58 12.80 3.14 -8.67
CA SER A 58 14.08 3.30 -9.39
C SER A 58 15.22 2.42 -8.86
N SER A 59 14.90 1.26 -8.28
CA SER A 59 15.88 0.35 -7.65
C SER A 59 16.69 0.99 -6.53
N VAL A 60 16.09 1.96 -5.83
CA VAL A 60 16.73 2.67 -4.73
C VAL A 60 16.26 2.08 -3.41
N MET A 61 17.21 1.72 -2.55
CA MET A 61 16.91 1.27 -1.18
C MET A 61 16.16 2.37 -0.42
N ARG A 62 14.96 1.99 0.02
CA ARG A 62 13.99 2.78 0.77
C ARG A 62 13.29 1.86 1.76
N LEU A 63 12.55 2.45 2.70
CA LEU A 63 11.63 1.68 3.53
C LEU A 63 10.68 0.85 2.65
N GLY A 64 10.46 -0.42 3.00
CA GLY A 64 9.60 -1.31 2.23
C GLY A 64 8.15 -0.83 2.22
N SER A 65 7.47 -0.90 1.06
CA SER A 65 6.10 -0.39 0.89
C SER A 65 5.11 -1.01 1.88
N LEU A 66 5.28 -2.28 2.24
CA LEU A 66 4.42 -2.98 3.20
C LEU A 66 4.40 -2.31 4.59
N ALA A 67 5.55 -1.85 5.08
CA ALA A 67 5.65 -1.17 6.38
C ALA A 67 4.90 0.16 6.35
N THR A 68 5.09 0.94 5.27
CA THR A 68 4.35 2.18 5.04
C THR A 68 2.84 1.93 4.92
N CYS A 69 2.42 0.88 4.21
CA CYS A 69 1.00 0.50 4.15
C CYS A 69 0.43 0.20 5.55
N ARG A 70 1.17 -0.51 6.41
CA ARG A 70 0.76 -0.78 7.78
C ARG A 70 0.52 0.50 8.58
N LEU A 71 1.44 1.48 8.48
CA LEU A 71 1.30 2.78 9.14
C LEU A 71 0.06 3.54 8.63
N LEU A 72 -0.13 3.59 7.30
CA LEU A 72 -1.32 4.23 6.70
C LEU A 72 -2.62 3.58 7.18
N LYS A 73 -2.66 2.25 7.36
CA LYS A 73 -3.81 1.56 7.98
C LYS A 73 -4.05 2.00 9.41
N GLU A 74 -3.00 2.16 10.23
CA GLU A 74 -3.11 2.64 11.62
C GLU A 74 -3.69 4.06 11.69
N TRP A 75 -3.35 4.91 10.72
CA TRP A 75 -3.85 6.28 10.63
C TRP A 75 -5.23 6.40 9.96
N GLY A 76 -5.82 5.28 9.57
CA GLY A 76 -7.18 5.20 9.04
C GLY A 76 -7.31 5.45 7.54
N LEU A 77 -6.23 5.36 6.78
CA LEU A 77 -6.23 5.41 5.32
C LEU A 77 -6.37 4.01 4.70
N ASP A 78 -6.63 3.98 3.39
CA ASP A 78 -6.68 2.76 2.60
C ASP A 78 -5.50 2.70 1.62
N PRO A 79 -4.41 2.02 1.98
CA PRO A 79 -3.26 1.85 1.13
C PRO A 79 -3.50 0.79 0.05
N ILE A 80 -2.85 1.02 -1.09
CA ILE A 80 -2.66 0.09 -2.18
C ILE A 80 -1.20 -0.36 -2.10
N PHE A 81 -0.99 -1.63 -1.76
CA PHE A 81 0.34 -2.19 -1.59
C PHE A 81 0.93 -2.48 -2.96
N GLN A 82 1.82 -1.59 -3.43
CA GLN A 82 2.58 -1.84 -4.65
C GLN A 82 3.66 -2.88 -4.34
N VAL A 83 3.83 -3.83 -5.24
CA VAL A 83 4.88 -4.85 -5.17
C VAL A 83 5.61 -4.90 -6.49
N THR A 84 6.89 -4.56 -6.46
CA THR A 84 7.79 -4.77 -7.59
C THR A 84 8.29 -6.21 -7.55
N CYS A 85 8.00 -6.97 -8.61
CA CYS A 85 8.28 -8.42 -8.64
C CYS A 85 9.76 -8.77 -8.88
N ARG A 86 10.62 -7.81 -9.23
CA ARG A 86 12.00 -8.08 -9.66
C ARG A 86 12.86 -8.68 -8.56
N ASP A 87 12.80 -8.09 -7.37
CA ASP A 87 13.76 -8.36 -6.29
C ASP A 87 13.30 -9.50 -5.36
N ARG A 88 12.22 -10.19 -5.73
CA ARG A 88 11.57 -11.21 -4.89
C ARG A 88 11.35 -12.49 -5.67
N ASN A 89 11.66 -13.61 -5.04
CA ASN A 89 11.25 -14.92 -5.54
C ASN A 89 9.76 -15.18 -5.21
N ARG A 90 9.19 -16.25 -5.77
CA ARG A 90 7.78 -16.62 -5.57
C ARG A 90 7.39 -16.80 -4.10
N LEU A 91 8.27 -17.39 -3.28
CA LEU A 91 7.99 -17.60 -1.86
C LEU A 91 7.96 -16.27 -1.09
N ALA A 92 8.89 -15.36 -1.40
CA ALA A 92 8.90 -14.02 -0.84
C ALA A 92 7.61 -13.25 -1.19
N LEU A 93 7.18 -13.28 -2.45
CA LEU A 93 5.92 -12.66 -2.88
C LEU A 93 4.71 -13.25 -2.13
N GLN A 94 4.63 -14.58 -1.99
CA GLN A 94 3.55 -15.23 -1.26
C GLN A 94 3.55 -14.84 0.23
N SER A 95 4.73 -14.79 0.84
CA SER A 95 4.90 -14.34 2.23
C SER A 95 4.47 -12.89 2.42
N ASP A 96 4.83 -12.00 1.49
CA ASP A 96 4.44 -10.60 1.52
C ASP A 96 2.92 -10.42 1.40
N LEU A 97 2.26 -11.19 0.53
CA LEU A 97 0.80 -11.14 0.39
C LEU A 97 0.06 -11.64 1.65
N LEU A 98 0.54 -12.72 2.26
CA LEU A 98 -0.01 -13.21 3.53
C LEU A 98 0.18 -12.17 4.64
N SER A 99 1.35 -11.54 4.69
CA SER A 99 1.67 -10.47 5.65
C SER A 99 0.77 -9.25 5.45
N ALA A 100 0.61 -8.79 4.20
CA ALA A 100 -0.29 -7.70 3.84
C ALA A 100 -1.73 -7.97 4.27
N TYR A 101 -2.22 -9.18 4.03
CA TYR A 101 -3.56 -9.59 4.45
C TYR A 101 -3.74 -9.50 5.98
N VAL A 102 -2.79 -10.00 6.76
CA VAL A 102 -2.81 -9.91 8.24
C VAL A 102 -2.76 -8.44 8.71
N MET A 103 -2.02 -7.59 8.00
CA MET A 103 -1.93 -6.15 8.28
C MET A 103 -3.15 -5.35 7.80
N GLY A 104 -4.15 -6.00 7.18
CA GLY A 104 -5.36 -5.35 6.68
C GLY A 104 -5.17 -4.59 5.36
N CYS A 105 -4.08 -4.85 4.65
CA CYS A 105 -3.80 -4.33 3.31
C CYS A 105 -4.28 -5.34 2.27
N ILE A 106 -5.45 -5.08 1.68
CA ILE A 106 -6.16 -6.03 0.82
C ILE A 106 -6.23 -5.61 -0.65
N THR A 107 -5.69 -4.44 -0.98
CA THR A 107 -5.58 -3.96 -2.36
C THR A 107 -4.11 -4.00 -2.76
N ILE A 108 -3.80 -4.76 -3.81
CA ILE A 108 -2.44 -5.04 -4.27
C ILE A 108 -2.28 -4.49 -5.68
N PHE A 109 -1.15 -3.85 -5.95
CA PHE A 109 -0.76 -3.40 -7.28
C PHE A 109 0.58 -4.01 -7.68
N PHE A 110 0.56 -4.95 -8.63
CA PHE A 110 1.80 -5.56 -9.12
C PHE A 110 2.41 -4.75 -10.24
N THR A 111 3.72 -4.51 -10.14
CA THR A 111 4.49 -3.82 -11.17
C THR A 111 5.69 -4.66 -11.62
N ILE A 112 5.89 -4.71 -12.94
CA ILE A 112 7.15 -5.13 -13.54
C ILE A 112 8.00 -3.87 -13.72
N SER A 113 8.90 -3.58 -12.78
CA SER A 113 9.81 -2.44 -13.00
C SER A 113 10.81 -2.80 -14.10
N PRO A 114 11.06 -1.92 -15.10
CA PRO A 114 12.15 -2.07 -16.07
C PRO A 114 13.48 -1.47 -15.61
N PHE A 115 13.47 -0.59 -14.59
CA PHE A 115 14.65 0.02 -13.96
C PHE A 115 14.78 -0.27 -12.49
#